data_AF-G0TCI5-F1
#
_entry.id   AF-G0TCI5-F1
#
_cell.length_a   1.000
_cell.length_b   1.000
_cell.length_c   1.000
_cell.angle_alpha   90.00
_cell.angle_beta   90.00
_cell.angle_gamma   90.00
#
_symmetry.space_group_name_H-M   'P 1'
#
loop_
_entity.id
_entity.type
_entity.pdbx_description
1 polymer ?
#
loop_
_entity_poly.entity_id
_entity_poly.type
_entity_poly.pdbx_seq_one_letter_code
_entity_poly.pdbx_strand_id
1 'polypeptide(L)'
;KIDFGALHQVKQHWRGIGVTLFVNWAVKPFSMALLGWIFIRQVFAPYLPAGQADSYIAGLILLAAAPCTAMVFVWSRLTNGHPLFTLSQVALNDTIMVFAFAPIVALLLGLSSITVPWDTLLTSVVLYIVIPVLIAQAWRKALLAKGQAAFDAALAKIGPWSITALLATLVLLFAFQGEAILKQPLVIAMLAVPILIQVFFNSALAYWLNRRLGESHSVACPSALIGAS
;
A
#
# COMPACT_ATOMS: atom_id res chain seq x y z
N LYS A 1 3.24 -4.09 -15.78
CA LYS A 1 4.54 -4.32 -15.09
C LYS A 1 4.51 -5.51 -14.16
N ILE A 2 3.34 -5.84 -13.55
CA ILE A 2 3.16 -7.04 -12.73
C ILE A 2 3.51 -8.29 -13.56
N ASP A 3 4.52 -9.02 -13.12
CA ASP A 3 4.99 -10.25 -13.74
C ASP A 3 4.77 -11.44 -12.81
N PHE A 4 3.73 -12.22 -13.08
CA PHE A 4 3.45 -13.44 -12.33
C PHE A 4 4.55 -14.51 -12.50
N GLY A 5 5.37 -14.44 -13.56
CA GLY A 5 6.53 -15.32 -13.73
C GLY A 5 7.63 -15.06 -12.70
N ALA A 6 7.73 -13.82 -12.20
CA ALA A 6 8.68 -13.44 -11.16
C ALA A 6 8.33 -14.03 -9.77
N LEU A 7 7.13 -14.61 -9.61
CA LEU A 7 6.76 -15.33 -8.38
C LEU A 7 7.62 -16.57 -8.15
N HIS A 8 8.23 -17.17 -9.18
CA HIS A 8 9.14 -18.30 -8.98
C HIS A 8 10.39 -17.91 -8.18
N GLN A 9 10.81 -16.64 -8.27
CA GLN A 9 11.97 -16.09 -7.56
C GLN A 9 11.69 -15.84 -6.08
N VAL A 10 10.42 -15.91 -5.64
CA VAL A 10 10.03 -15.78 -4.22
C VAL A 10 10.73 -16.83 -3.35
N LYS A 11 11.04 -18.01 -3.90
CA LYS A 11 11.75 -19.06 -3.17
C LYS A 11 13.17 -18.67 -2.75
N GLN A 12 13.86 -17.80 -3.50
CA GLN A 12 15.23 -17.41 -3.19
C GLN A 12 15.33 -16.48 -1.97
N HIS A 13 14.30 -15.66 -1.71
CA HIS A 13 14.25 -14.71 -0.60
C HIS A 13 13.04 -14.92 0.31
N TRP A 14 12.66 -16.19 0.51
CA TRP A 14 11.40 -16.55 1.17
C TRP A 14 11.30 -16.02 2.61
N ARG A 15 12.42 -15.89 3.34
CA ARG A 15 12.41 -15.37 4.72
C ARG A 15 12.08 -13.87 4.72
N GLY A 16 12.79 -13.08 3.90
CA GLY A 16 12.50 -11.65 3.77
C GLY A 16 11.11 -11.35 3.22
N ILE A 17 10.64 -12.17 2.27
CA ILE A 17 9.27 -12.05 1.74
C ILE A 17 8.25 -12.36 2.83
N GLY A 18 8.46 -13.43 3.60
CA GLY A 18 7.61 -13.81 4.73
C GLY A 18 7.50 -12.70 5.78
N VAL A 19 8.63 -12.08 6.15
CA VAL A 19 8.64 -10.93 7.08
C VAL A 19 7.82 -9.78 6.52
N THR A 20 8.04 -9.43 5.26
CA THR A 20 7.36 -8.29 4.64
C THR A 20 5.86 -8.52 4.55
N LEU A 21 5.43 -9.73 4.16
CA LEU A 21 4.02 -10.08 4.12
C LEU A 21 3.37 -10.07 5.50
N PHE A 22 4.05 -10.61 6.51
CA PHE A 22 3.57 -10.59 7.88
C PHE A 22 3.38 -9.15 8.37
N VAL A 23 4.37 -8.28 8.15
CA VAL A 23 4.27 -6.87 8.55
C VAL A 23 3.14 -6.17 7.77
N ASN A 24 3.04 -6.37 6.47
CA ASN A 24 2.06 -5.68 5.63
C ASN A 24 0.62 -6.10 5.89
N TRP A 25 0.36 -7.40 6.05
CA TRP A 25 -1.00 -7.93 6.08
C TRP A 25 -1.50 -8.22 7.49
N ALA A 26 -0.61 -8.49 8.44
CA ALA A 26 -0.98 -8.80 9.83
C ALA A 26 -0.63 -7.68 10.81
N VAL A 27 0.52 -7.02 10.68
CA VAL A 27 0.92 -6.00 11.66
C VAL A 27 0.35 -4.64 11.32
N LYS A 28 0.53 -4.17 10.08
CA LYS A 28 0.22 -2.81 9.64
C LYS A 28 -1.28 -2.47 9.78
N PRO A 29 -2.24 -3.22 9.21
CA PRO A 29 -3.64 -2.80 9.27
C PRO A 29 -4.21 -2.90 10.69
N PHE A 30 -3.79 -3.90 11.49
CA PHE A 30 -4.22 -4.07 12.88
C PHE A 30 -3.60 -3.03 13.83
N SER A 31 -2.30 -2.76 13.68
CA SER A 31 -1.65 -1.69 14.44
C SER A 31 -2.24 -0.32 14.10
N MET A 32 -2.65 -0.07 12.85
CA MET A 32 -3.32 1.18 12.50
C MET A 32 -4.71 1.27 13.13
N ALA A 33 -5.49 0.19 13.12
CA ALA A 33 -6.79 0.17 13.79
C ALA A 33 -6.65 0.49 15.29
N LEU A 34 -5.64 -0.11 15.95
CA LEU A 34 -5.33 0.18 17.35
C LEU A 34 -4.88 1.64 17.55
N LEU A 35 -3.94 2.14 16.75
CA LEU A 35 -3.45 3.52 16.84
C LEU A 35 -4.57 4.52 16.54
N GLY A 36 -5.42 4.24 15.55
CA GLY A 36 -6.61 5.02 15.24
C GLY A 36 -7.56 5.07 16.43
N TRP A 37 -7.82 3.94 17.09
CA TRP A 37 -8.64 3.91 18.29
C TRP A 37 -8.01 4.72 19.44
N ILE A 38 -6.72 4.53 19.74
CA ILE A 38 -6.03 5.26 20.82
C ILE A 38 -6.00 6.76 20.52
N PHE A 39 -5.45 7.16 19.38
CA PHE A 39 -5.22 8.57 19.10
C PHE A 39 -6.51 9.31 18.75
N ILE A 40 -7.41 8.74 17.94
CA ILE A 40 -8.60 9.46 17.47
C ILE A 40 -9.74 9.41 18.50
N ARG A 41 -10.03 8.24 19.09
CA ARG A 41 -11.15 8.11 20.05
C ARG A 41 -10.78 8.43 21.50
N GLN A 42 -9.50 8.35 21.90
CA GLN A 42 -9.11 8.64 23.29
C GLN A 42 -8.35 9.96 23.40
N VAL A 43 -7.19 10.07 22.74
CA VAL A 43 -6.28 11.21 22.95
C VAL A 43 -6.81 12.50 22.32
N PHE A 44 -7.26 12.43 21.06
CA PHE A 44 -7.70 13.59 20.28
C PHE A 44 -9.21 13.77 20.23
N ALA A 45 -9.98 12.90 20.88
CA ALA A 45 -11.44 12.96 20.90
C ALA A 45 -12.00 14.36 21.24
N PRO A 46 -11.46 15.09 22.24
CA PRO A 46 -11.95 16.43 22.59
C PRO A 46 -11.64 17.51 21.54
N TYR A 47 -10.65 17.27 20.68
CA TYR A 47 -10.15 18.25 19.72
C TYR A 47 -10.65 18.01 18.30
N LEU A 48 -11.33 16.88 18.06
CA LEU A 48 -11.86 16.51 16.77
C LEU A 48 -13.29 17.03 16.59
N PRO A 49 -13.68 17.43 15.37
CA PRO A 49 -15.07 17.77 15.07
C PRO A 49 -16.01 16.62 15.40
N ALA A 50 -17.13 16.93 16.06
CA ALA A 50 -18.14 15.94 16.45
C ALA A 50 -18.62 15.16 15.21
N GLY A 51 -18.66 13.83 15.33
CA GLY A 51 -19.13 12.92 14.28
C GLY A 51 -18.12 12.58 13.17
N GLN A 52 -16.87 13.07 13.22
CA GLN A 52 -15.85 12.77 12.19
C GLN A 52 -14.80 11.74 12.63
N ALA A 53 -14.79 11.31 13.90
CA ALA A 53 -13.82 10.33 14.40
C ALA A 53 -13.88 9.00 13.62
N ASP A 54 -15.09 8.55 13.28
CA ASP A 54 -15.30 7.28 12.57
C ASP A 54 -14.77 7.35 11.13
N SER A 55 -15.00 8.47 10.43
CA SER A 55 -14.48 8.66 9.06
C SER A 55 -12.96 8.77 9.04
N TYR A 56 -12.35 9.41 10.04
CA TYR A 56 -10.89 9.47 10.16
C TYR A 56 -10.27 8.11 10.49
N ILE A 57 -10.86 7.32 11.40
CA ILE A 57 -10.39 5.95 11.67
C ILE A 57 -10.53 5.08 10.44
N ALA A 58 -11.66 5.16 9.74
CA ALA A 58 -11.86 4.42 8.49
C ALA A 58 -10.80 4.79 7.45
N GLY A 59 -10.52 6.10 7.29
CA GLY A 59 -9.46 6.60 6.41
C GLY A 59 -8.07 6.07 6.77
N LEU A 60 -7.72 6.05 8.06
CA LEU A 60 -6.46 5.50 8.55
C LEU A 60 -6.34 3.99 8.26
N ILE A 61 -7.38 3.21 8.52
CA ILE A 61 -7.40 1.77 8.25
C ILE A 61 -7.27 1.49 6.75
N LEU A 62 -8.01 2.22 5.90
CA LEU A 62 -7.94 2.11 4.44
C LEU A 62 -6.54 2.42 3.92
N LEU A 63 -5.93 3.50 4.44
CA LEU A 63 -4.56 3.88 4.09
C LEU A 63 -3.55 2.79 4.50
N ALA A 64 -3.71 2.22 5.70
CA ALA A 64 -2.80 1.19 6.20
C ALA A 64 -2.94 -0.15 5.45
N ALA A 65 -4.15 -0.52 5.05
CA ALA A 65 -4.41 -1.76 4.32
C ALA A 65 -3.94 -1.72 2.85
N ALA A 66 -3.78 -0.53 2.27
CA ALA A 66 -3.29 -0.38 0.91
C ALA A 66 -1.75 -0.58 0.86
N PRO A 67 -1.23 -1.53 0.06
CA PRO A 67 0.21 -1.68 -0.14
C PRO A 67 0.74 -0.59 -1.11
N CYS A 68 1.96 -0.10 -0.86
CA CYS A 68 2.65 0.75 -1.83
C CYS A 68 3.45 -0.08 -2.84
N THR A 69 3.34 0.28 -4.12
CA THR A 69 3.84 -0.56 -5.23
C THR A 69 4.86 0.16 -6.09
N ALA A 70 4.62 1.45 -6.41
CA ALA A 70 5.46 2.22 -7.31
C ALA A 70 6.67 2.88 -6.62
N MET A 71 6.43 3.58 -5.51
CA MET A 71 7.45 4.41 -4.87
C MET A 71 8.55 3.56 -4.21
N VAL A 72 8.20 2.36 -3.74
CA VAL A 72 9.13 1.39 -3.16
C VAL A 72 10.32 1.10 -4.07
N PHE A 73 10.13 1.03 -5.40
CA PHE A 73 11.24 0.78 -6.33
C PHE A 73 12.28 1.90 -6.32
N VAL A 74 11.84 3.15 -6.19
CA VAL A 74 12.73 4.31 -6.15
C VAL A 74 13.54 4.29 -4.85
N TRP A 75 12.87 4.13 -3.71
CA TRP A 75 13.53 4.05 -2.41
C TRP A 75 14.45 2.84 -2.27
N SER A 76 14.04 1.69 -2.80
CA SER A 76 14.86 0.48 -2.86
C SER A 76 16.12 0.71 -3.69
N ARG A 77 16.06 1.45 -4.81
CA ARG A 77 17.26 1.78 -5.59
C ARG A 77 18.20 2.71 -4.82
N LEU A 78 17.67 3.73 -4.15
CA LEU A 78 18.46 4.68 -3.36
C LEU A 78 19.19 4.02 -2.19
N THR A 79 18.68 2.89 -1.70
CA THR A 79 19.24 2.14 -0.56
C THR A 79 20.06 0.92 -0.95
N ASN A 80 20.38 0.77 -2.25
CA ASN A 80 21.07 -0.41 -2.80
C ASN A 80 20.35 -1.74 -2.49
N GLY A 81 19.01 -1.70 -2.51
CA GLY A 81 18.14 -2.86 -2.36
C GLY A 81 18.18 -3.79 -3.57
N HIS A 82 17.92 -5.08 -3.34
CA HIS A 82 17.97 -6.11 -4.36
C HIS A 82 16.77 -5.98 -5.33
N PRO A 83 16.97 -5.66 -6.62
CA PRO A 83 15.87 -5.33 -7.53
C PRO A 83 14.86 -6.46 -7.72
N LEU A 84 15.33 -7.71 -7.77
CA LEU A 84 14.46 -8.88 -7.94
C LEU A 84 13.61 -9.13 -6.69
N PHE A 85 14.14 -8.88 -5.50
CA PHE A 85 13.38 -9.03 -4.25
C PHE A 85 12.23 -8.02 -4.24
N THR A 86 12.54 -6.75 -4.51
CA THR A 86 11.54 -5.68 -4.56
C THR A 86 10.48 -5.97 -5.62
N LEU A 87 10.88 -6.46 -6.80
CA LEU A 87 9.95 -6.79 -7.87
C LEU A 87 9.02 -7.95 -7.50
N SER A 88 9.55 -9.06 -6.98
CA SER A 88 8.76 -10.21 -6.54
C SER A 88 7.83 -9.85 -5.38
N GLN A 89 8.30 -9.01 -4.44
CA GLN A 89 7.50 -8.58 -3.29
C GLN A 89 6.33 -7.69 -3.71
N VAL A 90 6.55 -6.73 -4.62
CA VAL A 90 5.47 -5.88 -5.14
C VAL A 90 4.44 -6.72 -5.90
N ALA A 91 4.90 -7.63 -6.78
CA ALA A 91 3.99 -8.51 -7.50
C ALA A 91 3.15 -9.41 -6.56
N LEU A 92 3.76 -9.90 -5.49
CA LEU A 92 3.07 -10.71 -4.48
C LEU A 92 2.08 -9.89 -3.66
N ASN A 93 2.46 -8.68 -3.23
CA ASN A 93 1.55 -7.76 -2.54
C ASN A 93 0.35 -7.38 -3.40
N ASP A 94 0.55 -7.06 -4.68
CA ASP A 94 -0.52 -6.75 -5.63
C ASP A 94 -1.49 -7.93 -5.78
N THR A 95 -0.95 -9.15 -5.84
CA THR A 95 -1.75 -10.37 -5.94
C THR A 95 -2.59 -10.58 -4.68
N ILE A 96 -1.97 -10.47 -3.50
CA ILE A 96 -2.67 -10.64 -2.23
C ILE A 96 -3.73 -9.54 -2.07
N MET A 97 -3.46 -8.31 -2.50
CA MET A 97 -4.39 -7.18 -2.41
C MET A 97 -5.73 -7.45 -3.08
N VAL A 98 -5.75 -8.11 -4.24
CA VAL A 98 -7.00 -8.45 -4.95
C VAL A 98 -7.96 -9.26 -4.07
N PHE A 99 -7.43 -10.13 -3.19
CA PHE A 99 -8.23 -11.05 -2.39
C PHE A 99 -8.34 -10.65 -0.92
N ALA A 100 -7.28 -10.08 -0.34
CA ALA A 100 -7.17 -9.83 1.10
C ALA A 100 -7.59 -8.42 1.51
N PHE A 101 -7.50 -7.42 0.61
CA PHE A 101 -7.81 -6.03 0.94
C PHE A 101 -9.25 -5.86 1.42
N ALA A 102 -10.23 -6.31 0.62
CA ALA A 102 -11.65 -6.18 0.95
C ALA A 102 -12.01 -6.88 2.28
N PRO A 103 -11.65 -8.16 2.49
CA PRO A 103 -11.94 -8.87 3.74
C PRO A 103 -11.29 -8.25 4.97
N ILE A 104 -10.02 -7.84 4.89
CA ILE A 104 -9.30 -7.26 6.05
C ILE A 104 -9.88 -5.91 6.42
N VAL A 105 -10.15 -5.05 5.44
CA VAL A 105 -10.78 -3.75 5.69
C VAL A 105 -12.17 -3.95 6.28
N ALA A 106 -12.99 -4.84 5.73
CA ALA A 106 -14.32 -5.12 6.25
C ALA A 106 -14.28 -5.63 7.70
N LEU A 107 -13.35 -6.52 8.03
CA LEU A 107 -13.13 -7.01 9.39
C LEU A 107 -12.77 -5.86 10.34
N LEU A 108 -11.80 -5.02 9.99
CA LEU A 108 -11.30 -3.96 10.86
C LEU A 108 -12.30 -2.81 11.04
N LEU A 109 -13.05 -2.46 9.99
CA LEU A 109 -14.14 -1.49 10.08
C LEU A 109 -15.30 -2.03 10.93
N GLY A 110 -15.64 -3.31 10.76
CA GLY A 110 -16.65 -3.99 11.59
C GLY A 110 -16.27 -4.03 13.07
N LEU A 111 -15.00 -4.34 13.39
CA LEU A 111 -14.47 -4.29 14.75
C LEU A 111 -14.51 -2.88 15.35
N SER A 112 -14.45 -1.84 14.51
CA SER A 112 -14.54 -0.44 14.92
C SER A 112 -15.97 0.09 15.03
N SER A 113 -16.98 -0.79 14.87
CA SER A 113 -18.42 -0.47 14.82
C SER A 113 -18.80 0.54 13.73
N ILE A 114 -18.00 0.62 12.66
CA ILE A 114 -18.25 1.48 11.51
C ILE A 114 -19.07 0.67 10.50
N THR A 115 -20.15 1.26 9.98
CA THR A 115 -20.98 0.60 8.97
C THR A 115 -20.15 0.32 7.71
N VAL A 116 -20.05 -0.96 7.34
CA VAL A 116 -19.27 -1.38 6.17
C VAL A 116 -20.17 -1.28 4.92
N PRO A 117 -19.88 -0.39 3.96
CA PRO A 117 -20.66 -0.29 2.73
C PRO A 117 -20.22 -1.38 1.75
N TRP A 118 -20.69 -2.62 1.98
CA TRP A 118 -20.28 -3.80 1.20
C TRP A 118 -20.48 -3.64 -0.30
N ASP A 119 -21.60 -3.06 -0.72
CA ASP A 119 -21.89 -2.82 -2.14
C ASP A 119 -20.85 -1.88 -2.76
N THR A 120 -20.53 -0.78 -2.07
CA THR A 120 -19.53 0.18 -2.53
C THR A 120 -18.13 -0.40 -2.53
N LEU A 121 -17.77 -1.17 -1.49
CA LEU A 121 -16.44 -1.75 -1.32
C LEU A 121 -16.18 -2.82 -2.39
N LEU A 122 -17.13 -3.75 -2.59
CA LEU A 122 -17.05 -4.78 -3.64
C LEU A 122 -17.03 -4.16 -5.04
N THR A 123 -17.93 -3.21 -5.31
CA THR A 123 -17.96 -2.49 -6.60
C THR A 123 -16.63 -1.78 -6.87
N SER A 124 -16.07 -1.09 -5.86
CA SER A 124 -14.78 -0.39 -6.00
C SER A 124 -13.64 -1.36 -6.28
N VAL A 125 -13.58 -2.50 -5.57
CA VAL A 125 -12.53 -3.51 -5.78
C VAL A 125 -12.65 -4.11 -7.19
N VAL A 126 -13.85 -4.48 -7.62
CA VAL A 126 -14.05 -5.05 -8.96
C VAL A 126 -13.67 -4.04 -10.05
N LEU A 127 -14.17 -2.81 -9.94
CA LEU A 127 -14.03 -1.80 -10.97
C LEU A 127 -12.61 -1.21 -11.03
N TYR A 128 -12.00 -0.90 -9.89
CA TYR A 128 -10.70 -0.23 -9.84
C TYR A 128 -9.50 -1.18 -9.71
N ILE A 129 -9.71 -2.44 -9.30
CA ILE A 129 -8.61 -3.41 -9.15
C ILE A 129 -8.78 -4.57 -10.14
N VAL A 130 -9.87 -5.34 -10.07
CA VAL A 130 -10.01 -6.59 -10.82
C VAL A 130 -10.05 -6.36 -12.33
N ILE A 131 -10.91 -5.46 -12.81
CA ILE A 131 -11.05 -5.18 -14.25
C ILE A 131 -9.74 -4.67 -14.86
N PRO A 132 -9.07 -3.63 -14.30
CA PRO A 132 -7.79 -3.16 -14.83
C PRO A 132 -6.70 -4.23 -14.84
N VAL A 133 -6.63 -5.08 -13.81
CA VAL A 133 -5.66 -6.18 -13.76
C VAL A 133 -5.92 -7.20 -14.88
N LEU A 134 -7.18 -7.60 -15.10
CA LEU A 134 -7.54 -8.52 -16.19
C LEU A 134 -7.16 -7.97 -17.57
N ILE A 135 -7.49 -6.70 -17.84
CA ILE A 135 -7.13 -6.02 -19.09
C ILE A 135 -5.61 -5.97 -19.25
N ALA A 136 -4.89 -5.57 -18.19
CA ALA A 136 -3.44 -5.47 -18.22
C ALA A 136 -2.75 -6.82 -18.49
N GLN A 137 -3.27 -7.91 -17.93
CA GLN A 137 -2.72 -9.25 -18.15
C GLN A 137 -3.04 -9.80 -19.54
N ALA A 138 -4.26 -9.59 -20.03
CA ALA A 138 -4.61 -9.94 -21.41
C ALA A 138 -3.72 -9.20 -22.42
N TRP A 139 -3.51 -7.91 -22.21
CA TRP A 139 -2.63 -7.08 -23.04
C TRP A 139 -1.17 -7.54 -22.95
N ARG A 140 -0.66 -7.81 -21.74
CA ARG A 140 0.70 -8.34 -21.55
C ARG A 140 0.91 -9.64 -22.33
N LYS A 141 -0.03 -10.58 -22.24
CA LYS A 141 0.03 -11.86 -22.97
C LYS A 141 0.06 -11.64 -24.49
N ALA A 142 -0.79 -10.75 -25.00
CA ALA A 142 -0.84 -10.43 -26.42
C ALA A 142 0.45 -9.75 -26.93
N LEU A 143 1.11 -8.91 -26.12
CA LEU A 143 2.39 -8.27 -26.47
C LEU A 143 3.56 -9.26 -26.41
N LEU A 144 3.63 -10.09 -25.37
CA LEU A 144 4.69 -11.09 -25.24
C LEU A 144 4.61 -12.15 -26.34
N ALA A 145 3.41 -12.48 -26.84
CA ALA A 145 3.25 -13.32 -28.02
C ALA A 145 3.89 -12.72 -29.30
N LYS A 146 4.08 -11.39 -29.34
CA LYS A 146 4.78 -10.68 -30.42
C LYS A 146 6.29 -10.49 -30.14
N GLY A 147 6.78 -11.02 -29.02
CA GLY A 147 8.18 -10.94 -28.59
C GLY A 147 8.45 -9.87 -27.53
N GLN A 148 9.55 -10.05 -26.79
CA GLN A 148 9.94 -9.18 -25.67
C GLN A 148 10.13 -7.71 -26.09
N ALA A 149 10.69 -7.47 -27.28
CA ALA A 149 10.90 -6.11 -27.80
C ALA A 149 9.57 -5.34 -28.00
N ALA A 150 8.51 -6.01 -28.43
CA ALA A 150 7.18 -5.40 -28.59
C ALA A 150 6.59 -5.00 -27.23
N PHE A 151 6.82 -5.81 -26.19
CA PHE A 151 6.41 -5.52 -24.83
C PHE A 151 7.19 -4.33 -24.24
N ASP A 152 8.51 -4.31 -24.40
CA ASP A 152 9.36 -3.23 -23.87
C ASP A 152 9.07 -1.89 -24.56
N ALA A 153 8.83 -1.90 -25.88
CA ALA A 153 8.42 -0.70 -26.62
C ALA A 153 7.07 -0.14 -26.14
N ALA A 154 6.09 -1.02 -25.89
CA ALA A 154 4.79 -0.61 -25.35
C ALA A 154 4.91 -0.02 -23.94
N LEU A 155 5.75 -0.63 -23.08
CA LEU A 155 6.03 -0.10 -21.74
C LEU A 155 6.67 1.29 -21.78
N ALA A 156 7.66 1.49 -22.67
CA ALA A 156 8.32 2.78 -22.84
C ALA A 156 7.31 3.86 -23.30
N LYS A 157 6.37 3.51 -24.18
CA LYS A 157 5.34 4.42 -24.67
C LYS A 157 4.29 4.79 -23.61
N ILE A 158 3.91 3.85 -22.74
CA ILE A 158 2.89 4.07 -21.69
C ILE A 158 3.48 4.76 -20.44
N GLY A 159 4.77 4.61 -20.17
CA GLY A 159 5.45 5.18 -19.00
C GLY A 159 5.11 6.65 -18.71
N PRO A 160 5.28 7.57 -19.69
CA PRO A 160 4.94 8.98 -19.50
C PRO A 160 3.47 9.21 -19.17
N TRP A 161 2.54 8.51 -19.83
CA TRP A 161 1.10 8.63 -19.56
C TRP A 161 0.74 8.22 -18.13
N SER A 162 1.37 7.18 -17.60
CA SER A 162 1.16 6.75 -16.21
C SER A 162 1.61 7.81 -15.21
N ILE A 163 2.73 8.49 -15.47
CA ILE A 163 3.24 9.56 -14.59
C ILE A 163 2.34 10.78 -14.71
N THR A 164 1.96 11.18 -15.93
CA THR A 164 1.04 12.31 -16.15
C THR A 164 -0.31 12.06 -15.47
N ALA A 165 -0.87 10.85 -15.56
CA ALA A 165 -2.11 10.50 -14.87
C ALA A 165 -1.97 10.58 -13.35
N LEU A 166 -0.89 10.04 -12.78
CA LEU A 166 -0.60 10.13 -11.34
C LEU A 166 -0.50 11.59 -10.88
N LEU A 167 0.27 12.41 -11.60
CA LEU A 167 0.44 13.84 -11.30
C LEU A 167 -0.88 14.60 -11.45
N ALA A 168 -1.67 14.31 -12.49
CA ALA A 168 -2.99 14.90 -12.68
C ALA A 168 -3.93 14.54 -11.52
N THR A 169 -3.97 13.27 -11.08
CA THR A 169 -4.75 12.86 -9.91
C THR A 169 -4.29 13.59 -8.65
N LEU A 170 -2.98 13.77 -8.45
CA LEU A 170 -2.44 14.52 -7.33
C LEU A 170 -2.90 15.99 -7.36
N VAL A 171 -2.74 16.66 -8.51
CA VAL A 171 -3.21 18.05 -8.69
C VAL A 171 -4.70 18.17 -8.43
N LEU A 172 -5.52 17.27 -8.97
CA LEU A 172 -6.97 17.27 -8.75
C LEU A 172 -7.33 17.01 -7.28
N LEU A 173 -6.65 16.09 -6.61
CA LEU A 173 -6.88 15.79 -5.19
C LEU A 173 -6.59 17.02 -4.33
N PHE A 174 -5.45 17.69 -4.54
CA PHE A 174 -5.11 18.92 -3.82
C PHE A 174 -6.02 20.09 -4.18
N ALA A 175 -6.47 20.20 -5.44
CA ALA A 175 -7.41 21.23 -5.85
C ALA A 175 -8.78 21.05 -5.17
N PHE A 176 -9.30 19.82 -5.11
CA PHE A 176 -10.59 19.52 -4.47
C PHE A 176 -10.52 19.53 -2.93
N GLN A 177 -9.39 19.12 -2.34
CA GLN A 177 -9.19 19.09 -0.89
C GLN A 177 -8.56 20.37 -0.32
N GLY A 178 -8.24 21.36 -1.15
CA GLY A 178 -7.52 22.58 -0.75
C GLY A 178 -8.20 23.35 0.38
N GLU A 179 -9.53 23.53 0.30
CA GLU A 179 -10.27 24.19 1.38
C GLU A 179 -10.22 23.42 2.70
N ALA A 180 -10.34 22.10 2.66
CA ALA A 180 -10.28 21.26 3.85
C ALA A 180 -8.89 21.34 4.50
N ILE A 181 -7.83 21.36 3.68
CA ILE A 181 -6.45 21.50 4.13
C ILE A 181 -6.24 22.84 4.86
N LEU A 182 -6.80 23.94 4.32
CA LEU A 182 -6.69 25.26 4.94
C LEU A 182 -7.55 25.41 6.20
N LYS A 183 -8.74 24.81 6.23
CA LYS A 183 -9.68 24.94 7.36
C LYS A 183 -9.33 24.03 8.55
N GLN A 184 -8.66 22.89 8.32
CA GLN A 184 -8.43 21.87 9.35
C GLN A 184 -6.94 21.47 9.52
N PRO A 185 -5.99 22.42 9.65
CA PRO A 185 -4.56 22.08 9.76
C PRO A 185 -4.24 21.30 11.04
N LEU A 186 -4.94 21.59 12.15
CA LEU A 186 -4.77 20.89 13.42
C LEU A 186 -5.19 19.42 13.33
N VAL A 187 -6.28 19.13 12.62
CA VAL A 187 -6.75 17.75 12.42
C VAL A 187 -5.72 16.98 11.60
N ILE A 188 -5.18 17.57 10.54
CA ILE A 188 -4.12 16.95 9.73
C ILE A 188 -2.89 16.62 10.59
N ALA A 189 -2.47 17.55 11.45
CA ALA A 189 -1.36 17.32 12.37
C ALA A 189 -1.67 16.17 13.35
N MET A 190 -2.89 16.11 13.89
CA MET A 190 -3.32 15.01 14.77
C MET A 190 -3.34 13.66 14.05
N LEU A 191 -3.81 13.60 12.81
CA LEU A 191 -3.79 12.38 11.99
C LEU A 191 -2.37 11.97 11.59
N ALA A 192 -1.46 12.92 11.42
CA ALA A 192 -0.06 12.63 11.11
C ALA A 192 0.66 11.91 12.26
N VAL A 193 0.27 12.12 13.52
CA VAL A 193 0.89 11.47 14.69
C VAL A 193 0.81 9.93 14.64
N PRO A 194 -0.38 9.29 14.60
CA PRO A 194 -0.47 7.83 14.52
C PRO A 194 0.15 7.28 13.23
N ILE A 195 0.06 8.01 12.10
CA ILE A 195 0.69 7.61 10.84
C ILE A 195 2.23 7.56 11.01
N LEU A 196 2.84 8.59 11.56
CA LEU A 196 4.30 8.63 11.77
C LEU A 196 4.75 7.53 12.72
N ILE A 197 4.05 7.35 13.85
CA ILE A 197 4.34 6.26 14.80
C ILE A 197 4.29 4.92 14.08
N GLN A 198 3.26 4.68 13.28
CA GLN A 198 3.13 3.44 12.52
C GLN A 198 4.26 3.26 11.51
N VAL A 199 4.59 4.29 10.73
CA VAL A 199 5.64 4.24 9.70
C VAL A 199 6.98 3.85 10.33
N PHE A 200 7.35 4.49 11.44
CA PHE A 200 8.59 4.16 12.16
C PHE A 200 8.53 2.77 12.82
N PHE A 201 7.40 2.41 13.41
CA PHE A 201 7.22 1.10 14.04
C PHE A 201 7.34 -0.03 13.02
N ASN A 202 6.58 0.02 11.92
CA ASN A 202 6.58 -1.05 10.92
C ASN A 202 7.92 -1.14 10.19
N SER A 203 8.54 0.00 9.85
CA SER A 203 9.85 0.02 9.20
C SER A 203 10.94 -0.58 10.11
N ALA A 204 10.98 -0.17 11.38
CA ALA A 204 11.92 -0.71 12.35
C ALA A 204 11.68 -2.20 12.60
N LEU A 205 10.42 -2.62 12.76
CA LEU A 205 10.04 -4.01 12.97
C LEU A 205 10.43 -4.88 11.78
N ALA A 206 10.07 -4.48 10.56
CA ALA A 206 10.42 -5.20 9.33
C ALA A 206 11.94 -5.31 9.17
N TYR A 207 12.68 -4.21 9.34
CA TYR A 207 14.14 -4.23 9.25
C TYR A 207 14.75 -5.18 10.29
N TRP A 208 14.30 -5.06 11.54
CA TRP A 208 14.80 -5.86 12.65
C TRP A 208 14.50 -7.35 12.49
N LEU A 209 13.28 -7.71 12.06
CA LEU A 209 12.90 -9.10 11.79
C LEU A 209 13.76 -9.71 10.68
N ASN A 210 14.00 -8.97 9.59
CA ASN A 210 14.90 -9.42 8.53
C ASN A 210 16.32 -9.65 9.05
N ARG A 211 16.86 -8.71 9.82
CA ARG A 211 18.19 -8.86 10.44
C ARG A 211 18.27 -10.07 11.35
N ARG A 212 17.22 -10.34 12.16
CA ARG A 212 17.17 -11.53 13.03
C ARG A 212 17.09 -12.84 12.26
N LEU A 213 16.46 -12.86 11.09
CA LEU A 213 16.41 -14.05 10.22
C LEU A 213 17.67 -14.23 9.36
N GLY A 214 18.68 -13.37 9.53
CA GLY A 214 19.96 -13.42 8.82
C GLY A 214 19.90 -12.84 7.40
N GLU A 215 18.87 -12.07 7.06
CA GLU A 215 18.77 -11.43 5.75
C GLU A 215 19.78 -10.28 5.61
N SER A 216 20.30 -10.13 4.40
CA SER A 216 21.24 -9.08 4.06
C SER A 216 20.56 -7.69 4.04
N HIS A 217 21.35 -6.62 4.14
CA HIS A 217 20.85 -5.25 4.07
C HIS A 217 20.05 -4.98 2.79
N SER A 218 20.47 -5.54 1.66
CA SER A 218 19.83 -5.36 0.36
C SER A 218 18.43 -5.98 0.29
N VAL A 219 18.06 -6.86 1.23
CA VAL A 219 16.71 -7.42 1.40
C VAL A 219 15.97 -6.75 2.55
N ALA A 220 16.65 -6.56 3.68
CA ALA A 220 16.07 -5.94 4.87
C ALA A 220 15.60 -4.50 4.64
N CYS A 221 16.34 -3.71 3.86
CA CYS A 221 15.99 -2.32 3.62
C CYS A 221 14.75 -2.17 2.71
N PRO A 222 14.65 -2.84 1.55
CA PRO A 222 13.40 -2.84 0.78
C PRO A 222 12.21 -3.40 1.57
N SER A 223 12.41 -4.46 2.37
CA SER A 223 11.36 -4.99 3.25
C SER A 223 10.86 -3.93 4.24
N ALA A 224 11.77 -3.18 4.86
CA ALA A 224 11.44 -2.09 5.78
C ALA A 224 10.68 -0.96 5.09
N LEU A 225 11.10 -0.57 3.89
CA LEU A 225 10.43 0.46 3.09
C LEU A 225 9.02 0.03 2.68
N ILE A 226 8.82 -1.25 2.38
CA ILE A 226 7.51 -1.82 2.05
C ILE A 226 6.61 -1.92 3.29
N GLY A 227 7.16 -2.24 4.46
CA GLY A 227 6.43 -2.23 5.72
C GLY A 227 6.04 -0.83 6.20
N ALA A 228 6.88 0.17 5.90
CA ALA A 228 6.64 1.58 6.22
C ALA A 228 5.49 2.17 5.41
N SER A 229 5.37 1.74 4.15
CA SER A 229 4.49 2.32 3.15
C SER A 229 3.08 1.78 3.24
#